data_AF-A0A4Y2ERJ4-F1
#
_entry.id   AF-A0A4Y2ERJ4-F1
#
_cell.length_a   1.000
_cell.length_b   1.000
_cell.length_c   1.000
_cell.angle_alpha   90.00
_cell.angle_beta   90.00
_cell.angle_gamma   90.00
#
_symmetry.space_group_name_H-M   'P 1'
#
loop_
_entity.id
_entity.type
_entity.pdbx_description
1 polymer ?
#
loop_
_entity_poly.entity_id
_entity_poly.type
_entity_poly.pdbx_seq_one_letter_code
_entity_poly.pdbx_strand_id
1 'polypeptide(L)'
;MIDDIEDPVASWKRLEEHFRPNSRARVIGLTDDFFSCRINPQEEIGIYAARIRSIVDQLKDAGKPISEWYQAFQLIRFLPPEFNGIVQYIYRWDDKEFKFDKILHCRRIQVEAIH
;
A
#
# COMPACT_ATOMS: atom_id res chain seq x y z
N MET A 1 8.13 -41.62 -28.42
CA MET A 1 7.17 -40.61 -28.91
C MET A 1 7.34 -39.40 -28.02
N ILE A 2 7.81 -38.30 -28.61
CA ILE A 2 7.92 -37.00 -27.94
C ILE A 2 6.56 -36.34 -28.16
N ASP A 3 5.56 -36.79 -27.43
CA ASP A 3 4.27 -36.11 -27.34
C ASP A 3 4.28 -35.26 -26.06
N ASP A 4 3.62 -34.11 -26.11
CA ASP A 4 3.55 -33.04 -25.10
C ASP A 4 4.60 -31.93 -25.18
N ILE A 5 4.99 -31.52 -26.39
CA ILE A 5 5.29 -30.09 -26.58
C ILE A 5 3.94 -29.40 -26.76
N GLU A 6 3.40 -28.94 -25.64
CA GLU A 6 2.31 -27.97 -25.62
C GLU A 6 2.63 -26.83 -26.61
N ASP A 7 1.64 -26.41 -27.42
CA ASP A 7 1.80 -25.41 -28.48
C ASP A 7 2.71 -24.25 -28.01
N PRO A 8 3.88 -24.03 -28.62
CA PRO A 8 4.85 -23.02 -28.18
C PRO A 8 4.24 -21.63 -28.03
N VAL A 9 3.22 -21.30 -28.82
CA VAL A 9 2.48 -20.04 -28.71
C VAL A 9 1.60 -20.01 -27.46
N ALA A 10 0.91 -21.10 -27.15
CA ALA A 10 0.14 -21.24 -25.92
C ALA A 10 1.03 -21.23 -24.67
N SER A 11 2.16 -21.94 -24.69
CA SER A 11 3.12 -21.92 -23.58
C SER A 11 3.77 -20.55 -23.41
N TRP A 12 4.10 -19.85 -24.50
CA TRP A 12 4.61 -18.47 -24.45
C TRP A 12 3.58 -17.48 -23.90
N LYS A 13 2.31 -17.56 -24.33
CA LYS A 13 1.23 -16.71 -23.79
C LYS A 13 1.00 -16.91 -22.30
N ARG A 14 1.03 -18.16 -21.82
CA ARG A 14 0.91 -18.45 -20.39
C ARG A 14 2.10 -17.90 -19.61
N LEU A 15 3.30 -18.11 -20.12
CA LEU A 15 4.52 -17.53 -19.53
C LEU A 15 4.38 -16.00 -19.45
N GLU A 16 4.03 -15.36 -20.56
CA GLU A 16 3.82 -13.93 -20.62
C GLU A 16 2.78 -13.47 -19.60
N GLU A 17 1.59 -14.08 -19.54
CA GLU A 17 0.53 -13.79 -18.54
C GLU A 17 1.01 -13.91 -17.09
N HIS A 18 1.86 -14.90 -16.78
CA HIS A 18 2.42 -15.10 -15.44
C HIS A 18 3.48 -14.06 -15.08
N PHE A 19 4.32 -13.65 -16.03
CA PHE A 19 5.41 -12.68 -15.82
C PHE A 19 5.04 -11.24 -16.18
N ARG A 20 3.81 -10.95 -16.63
CA ARG A 20 3.36 -9.57 -16.83
C ARG A 20 3.44 -8.81 -15.50
N PRO A 21 3.86 -7.54 -15.51
CA PRO A 21 3.79 -6.66 -14.34
C PRO A 21 2.40 -6.56 -13.71
N ASN A 22 1.35 -6.92 -14.47
CA ASN A 22 -0.04 -6.83 -14.06
C ASN A 22 -0.69 -8.22 -13.90
N SER A 23 0.12 -9.28 -13.73
CA SER A 23 -0.41 -10.62 -13.49
C SER A 23 -1.29 -10.63 -12.24
N ARG A 24 -2.33 -11.50 -12.23
CA ARG A 24 -3.26 -11.59 -11.10
C ARG A 24 -2.53 -11.89 -9.80
N ALA A 25 -1.52 -12.77 -9.84
CA ALA A 25 -0.71 -13.13 -8.68
C ALA A 25 0.01 -11.90 -8.10
N ARG A 26 0.62 -11.07 -8.96
CA ARG A 26 1.31 -9.84 -8.53
C ARG A 26 0.35 -8.82 -7.92
N VAL A 27 -0.80 -8.58 -8.54
CA VAL A 27 -1.82 -7.67 -8.01
C VAL A 27 -2.31 -8.12 -6.63
N ILE A 28 -2.59 -9.42 -6.46
CA ILE A 28 -3.02 -9.98 -5.18
C ILE A 28 -1.90 -9.82 -4.14
N GLY A 29 -0.66 -10.13 -4.49
CA GLY A 29 0.50 -9.94 -3.62
C GLY A 29 0.65 -8.49 -3.16
N LEU A 30 0.61 -7.53 -4.08
CA LEU A 30 0.66 -6.11 -3.76
C LEU A 30 -0.52 -5.65 -2.88
N THR A 31 -1.70 -6.25 -3.07
CA THR A 31 -2.87 -5.94 -2.23
C THR A 31 -2.68 -6.47 -0.81
N ASP A 32 -2.11 -7.67 -0.66
CA ASP A 32 -1.76 -8.23 0.64
C ASP A 32 -0.64 -7.41 1.31
N ASP A 33 0.39 -7.04 0.56
CA ASP A 33 1.46 -6.15 1.00
C ASP A 33 0.89 -4.81 1.50
N PHE A 34 -0.08 -4.24 0.80
CA PHE A 34 -0.73 -2.98 1.20
C PHE A 34 -1.39 -3.12 2.58
N PHE A 35 -2.25 -4.12 2.78
CA PHE A 35 -2.99 -4.28 4.03
C PHE A 35 -2.14 -4.81 5.19
N SER A 36 -1.05 -5.53 4.89
CA SER A 36 -0.10 -6.04 5.87
C SER A 36 1.04 -5.07 6.18
N CYS A 37 1.19 -3.97 5.41
CA CYS A 37 2.24 -2.98 5.59
C CYS A 37 2.12 -2.30 6.97
N ARG A 38 3.02 -2.67 7.87
CA ARG A 38 3.13 -2.12 9.23
C ARG A 38 4.39 -1.26 9.34
N ILE A 39 4.33 -0.28 10.23
CA ILE A 39 5.52 0.44 10.67
C ILE A 39 6.44 -0.53 11.41
N ASN A 40 7.73 -0.49 11.11
CA ASN A 40 8.73 -1.28 11.81
C ASN A 40 9.14 -0.57 13.11
N PRO A 41 9.70 -1.31 14.09
CA PRO A 41 10.32 -0.68 15.25
C PRO A 41 11.36 0.37 14.82
N GLN A 42 11.29 1.57 15.39
CA GLN A 42 12.19 2.70 15.11
C GLN A 42 12.12 3.26 13.67
N GLU A 43 11.17 2.83 12.85
CA GLU A 43 10.95 3.42 11.52
C GLU A 43 10.27 4.78 11.65
N GLU A 44 10.81 5.79 10.96
CA GLU A 44 10.15 7.09 10.87
C GLU A 44 8.85 6.99 10.08
N ILE A 45 7.82 7.73 10.50
CA ILE A 45 6.51 7.76 9.82
C ILE A 45 6.63 8.13 8.35
N GLY A 46 7.57 9.03 7.99
CA GLY A 46 7.83 9.39 6.60
C GLY A 46 8.29 8.21 5.74
N ILE A 47 9.14 7.34 6.29
CA ILE A 47 9.63 6.13 5.61
C ILE A 47 8.50 5.10 5.49
N TYR A 48 7.71 4.91 6.55
CA TYR A 48 6.52 4.06 6.51
C TYR A 48 5.52 4.54 5.43
N ALA A 49 5.23 5.84 5.39
CA ALA A 49 4.36 6.44 4.39
C ALA A 49 4.91 6.25 2.97
N ALA A 50 6.22 6.37 2.76
CA ALA A 50 6.85 6.15 1.46
C ALA A 50 6.68 4.69 0.98
N ARG A 51 6.77 3.70 1.89
CA ARG A 51 6.50 2.29 1.57
C ARG A 51 5.05 2.07 1.15
N ILE A 52 4.09 2.66 1.86
CA ILE A 52 2.67 2.59 1.47
C ILE A 52 2.48 3.19 0.07
N ARG A 53 3.02 4.39 -0.21
CA ARG A 53 2.92 5.03 -1.52
C ARG A 53 3.51 4.17 -2.63
N SER A 54 4.68 3.57 -2.41
CA SER A 54 5.32 2.68 -3.38
C SER A 54 4.42 1.50 -3.77
N ILE A 55 3.69 0.90 -2.82
CA ILE A 55 2.74 -0.18 -3.11
C ILE A 55 1.51 0.36 -3.86
N VAL A 56 0.98 1.52 -3.44
CA VAL A 56 -0.16 2.18 -4.10
C VAL A 56 0.15 2.53 -5.55
N ASP A 57 1.33 3.07 -5.83
CA ASP A 57 1.77 3.42 -7.17
C ASP A 57 1.89 2.17 -8.05
N GLN A 58 2.48 1.09 -7.53
CA GLN A 58 2.53 -0.20 -8.24
C GLN A 58 1.15 -0.79 -8.52
N LEU A 59 0.20 -0.68 -7.59
CA LEU A 59 -1.18 -1.12 -7.79
C LEU A 59 -1.91 -0.25 -8.83
N LYS A 60 -1.65 1.05 -8.83
CA LYS A 60 -2.17 1.98 -9.85
C LYS A 60 -1.63 1.65 -11.24
N ASP A 61 -0.33 1.41 -11.36
CA ASP A 61 0.32 1.01 -12.62
C ASP A 61 -0.19 -0.35 -13.12
N ALA A 62 -0.58 -1.23 -12.19
CA ALA A 62 -1.25 -2.49 -12.49
C ALA A 62 -2.74 -2.38 -12.84
N GLY A 63 -3.29 -1.15 -12.91
CA GLY A 63 -4.70 -0.89 -13.24
C GLY A 63 -5.66 -1.21 -12.08
N LYS A 64 -5.18 -1.23 -10.84
CA LYS A 64 -5.92 -1.57 -9.62
C LYS A 64 -5.70 -0.52 -8.53
N PRO A 65 -6.03 0.76 -8.78
CA PRO A 65 -5.79 1.83 -7.82
C PRO A 65 -6.53 1.60 -6.51
N ILE A 66 -5.89 1.92 -5.39
CA ILE A 66 -6.50 1.91 -4.06
C ILE A 66 -7.11 3.28 -3.78
N SER A 67 -8.34 3.32 -3.27
CA SER A 67 -9.01 4.58 -2.92
C SER A 67 -8.22 5.38 -1.90
N GLU A 68 -8.23 6.70 -2.00
CA GLU A 68 -7.54 7.61 -1.06
C GLU A 68 -7.92 7.34 0.40
N TRP A 69 -9.19 6.98 0.66
CA TRP A 69 -9.67 6.61 1.99
C TRP A 69 -8.91 5.44 2.59
N TYR A 70 -8.73 4.34 1.85
CA TYR A 70 -7.97 3.19 2.33
C TYR A 70 -6.48 3.51 2.52
N GLN A 71 -5.90 4.38 1.69
CA GLN A 71 -4.52 4.82 1.88
C GLN A 71 -4.37 5.59 3.20
N ALA A 72 -5.25 6.56 3.44
CA ALA A 72 -5.32 7.34 4.68
C ALA A 72 -5.50 6.45 5.90
N PHE A 73 -6.41 5.46 5.82
CA PHE A 73 -6.61 4.47 6.85
C PHE A 73 -5.36 3.62 7.12
N GLN A 74 -4.68 3.14 6.07
CA GLN A 74 -3.48 2.32 6.23
C GLN A 74 -2.38 3.08 6.97
N LEU A 75 -2.18 4.37 6.65
CA LEU A 75 -1.18 5.22 7.29
C LEU A 75 -1.37 5.31 8.81
N ILE A 76 -2.60 5.36 9.30
CA ILE A 76 -2.89 5.56 10.73
C ILE A 76 -3.11 4.25 11.50
N ARG A 77 -3.45 3.14 10.81
CA ARG A 77 -3.89 1.89 11.43
C ARG A 77 -2.81 1.23 12.31
N PHE A 78 -1.56 1.32 11.89
CA PHE A 78 -0.45 0.64 12.55
C PHE A 78 0.53 1.58 13.22
N LEU A 79 0.16 2.85 13.40
CA LEU A 79 1.00 3.76 14.16
C LEU A 79 1.18 3.26 15.59
N PRO A 80 2.36 3.49 16.19
CA PRO A 80 2.61 3.11 17.58
C PRO A 80 1.65 3.78 18.58
N PRO A 81 1.44 3.20 19.78
CA PRO A 81 0.47 3.69 20.75
C PRO A 81 0.65 5.15 21.19
N GLU A 82 1.87 5.69 21.13
CA GLU A 82 2.17 7.10 21.39
C GLU A 82 1.39 8.05 20.47
N PHE A 83 1.01 7.60 19.27
CA PHE A 83 0.19 8.35 18.31
C PHE A 83 -1.32 8.13 18.50
N ASN A 84 -1.77 7.39 19.52
CA ASN A 84 -3.21 7.15 19.71
C ASN A 84 -4.00 8.45 19.87
N GLY A 85 -3.44 9.46 20.54
CA GLY A 85 -4.08 10.76 20.71
C GLY A 85 -4.36 11.45 19.38
N ILE A 86 -3.39 11.42 18.46
CA ILE A 86 -3.57 11.99 17.13
C ILE A 86 -4.49 11.18 16.23
N VAL A 87 -4.45 9.85 16.31
CA VAL A 87 -5.37 8.98 15.58
C VAL A 87 -6.82 9.29 15.96
N GLN A 88 -7.10 9.46 17.25
CA GLN A 88 -8.43 9.86 17.73
C GLN A 88 -8.83 11.28 17.27
N TYR A 89 -7.88 12.19 17.15
CA TYR A 89 -8.12 13.53 16.61
C TYR A 89 -8.47 13.48 15.11
N ILE A 90 -7.77 12.65 14.33
CA ILE A 90 -8.00 12.46 12.89
C ILE A 90 -9.37 11.85 12.63
N TYR A 91 -9.83 10.89 13.46
CA TYR A 91 -11.17 10.30 13.32
C TYR A 91 -12.32 11.31 13.50
N ARG A 92 -12.05 12.51 14.00
CA ARG A 92 -13.04 13.60 14.14
C ARG A 92 -13.02 14.57 12.96
N TRP A 93 -12.15 14.36 11.98
CA TRP A 93 -12.12 15.18 10.77
C TRP A 93 -13.36 14.90 9.91
N ASP A 94 -13.75 15.88 9.10
CA ASP A 94 -14.71 15.67 8.01
C ASP A 94 -14.11 14.67 7.01
N ASP A 95 -14.92 13.77 6.45
CA ASP A 95 -14.48 12.74 5.50
C ASP A 95 -13.68 13.32 4.32
N LYS A 96 -13.99 14.54 3.86
CA LYS A 96 -13.25 15.21 2.77
C LYS A 96 -11.82 15.59 3.15
N GLU A 97 -11.53 15.67 4.45
CA GLU A 97 -10.22 15.96 5.00
C GLU A 97 -9.44 14.67 5.29
N PHE A 98 -10.09 13.51 5.31
CA PHE A 98 -9.46 12.21 5.57
C PHE A 98 -8.66 11.73 4.35
N LYS A 99 -7.51 12.37 4.13
CA LYS A 99 -6.64 12.17 2.97
C LYS A 99 -5.22 11.87 3.39
N PHE A 100 -4.56 10.98 2.65
CA PHE A 100 -3.21 10.51 2.95
C PHE A 100 -2.22 11.66 3.15
N ASP A 101 -2.15 12.58 2.19
CA ASP A 101 -1.24 13.72 2.23
C ASP A 101 -1.57 14.67 3.39
N LYS A 102 -2.85 14.91 3.67
CA LYS A 102 -3.23 15.81 4.76
C LYS A 102 -2.87 15.23 6.14
N ILE A 103 -3.03 13.92 6.30
CA ILE A 103 -2.63 13.21 7.52
C ILE A 103 -1.11 13.27 7.67
N LEU A 104 -0.34 12.91 6.65
CA LEU A 104 1.13 12.88 6.72
C LEU A 104 1.73 14.23 7.12
N HIS A 105 1.18 15.33 6.59
CA HIS A 105 1.61 16.69 6.90
C HIS A 105 0.89 17.32 8.10
N CYS A 106 0.08 16.56 8.83
CA CYS A 106 -0.53 17.03 10.06
C CYS A 106 0.58 17.41 11.05
N ARG A 107 0.66 18.71 11.39
CA ARG A 107 1.71 19.24 12.28
C ARG A 107 1.80 18.47 13.60
N ARG A 108 0.68 17.90 14.07
CA ARG A 108 0.64 17.12 15.31
C ARG A 108 1.30 15.74 15.16
N ILE A 109 1.31 15.12 13.96
CA ILE A 109 2.05 13.86 13.69
C ILE A 109 3.55 14.16 13.72
N GLN A 110 3.95 15.32 13.17
CA GLN A 110 5.35 15.74 13.10
C GLN A 110 5.92 16.17 14.47
N VAL A 111 5.08 16.64 15.39
CA VAL A 111 5.50 17.05 16.74
C VAL A 111 5.64 15.85 17.69
N GLU A 112 4.78 14.84 17.59
CA GLU A 112 4.86 13.62 18.40
C GLU A 112 6.00 12.67 17.97
N ALA A 113 6.59 12.90 16.79
CA ALA A 113 7.77 12.15 16.33
C ALA A 113 9.12 12.66 16.91
N ILE A 114 9.13 13.71 17.74
CA ILE A 114 10.34 14.38 18.26
C ILE A 114 10.60 14.02 19.75
N HIS A 115 9.84 13.10 20.34
CA HIS A 115 10.02 12.64 21.72
C HIS A 115 10.18 11.13 21.78
#